data_AF-A0A7X1J709-F1
#
_entry.id   AF-A0A7X1J709-F1
#
_cell.length_a   1.000
_cell.length_b   1.000
_cell.length_c   1.000
_cell.angle_alpha   90.00
_cell.angle_beta   90.00
_cell.angle_gamma   90.00
#
_symmetry.space_group_name_H-M   'P 1'
#
loop_
_entity.id
_entity.type
_entity.pdbx_description
1 polymer ?
#
loop_
_entity_poly.entity_id
_entity_poly.type
_entity_poly.pdbx_seq_one_letter_code
_entity_poly.pdbx_strand_id
1 'polypeptide(L)'
;MTPVELSRTVLRAVRRAVDEGELRVAVPERVLVTVPGPGGCGDYATNIALQLARPAGQTPQRVAEILRPHLVGSDGVADVVVTGPGFINFSLRGAAPTALVEDILRRGSRYGFADGSGRDVVQLHCPHEVRAVVVMDAVSRLLRSQGTLVRTSCDARPEPEWQDVLGVGVDAHGRPGDVNVRPVPAPADPLPLGRDAARWALLHPAIHDRPRISDEHLVQRESNPLFRVRYAHARTRALTRNAA
;
A
#
# COMPACT_ATOMS: atom_id res chain seq x y z
N MET A 1 -0.06 18.41 -1.14
CA MET A 1 1.01 17.47 -0.73
C MET A 1 0.43 16.45 0.25
N THR A 2 0.56 15.16 -0.06
CA THR A 2 0.15 14.04 0.82
C THR A 2 1.30 13.62 1.76
N PRO A 3 1.04 12.84 2.84
CA PRO A 3 2.10 12.32 3.70
C PRO A 3 3.15 11.50 2.94
N VAL A 4 2.71 10.71 1.96
CA VAL A 4 3.62 9.88 1.14
C VAL A 4 4.49 10.75 0.24
N GLU A 5 3.92 11.80 -0.36
CA GLU A 5 4.69 12.79 -1.12
C GLU A 5 5.69 13.52 -0.24
N LEU A 6 5.30 13.95 0.96
CA LEU A 6 6.20 14.60 1.91
C LEU A 6 7.33 13.66 2.35
N SER A 7 7.03 12.40 2.70
CA SER A 7 8.03 11.35 2.96
C SER A 7 9.05 11.21 1.82
N ARG A 8 8.59 11.21 0.56
CA ARG A 8 9.46 11.16 -0.62
C ARG A 8 10.28 12.44 -0.78
N THR A 9 9.70 13.60 -0.51
CA THR A 9 10.41 14.89 -0.51
C THR A 9 11.53 14.90 0.53
N VAL A 10 11.28 14.42 1.76
CA VAL A 10 12.31 14.33 2.79
C VAL A 10 13.41 13.35 2.39
N LEU A 11 13.07 12.19 1.83
CA LEU A 11 14.07 11.24 1.33
C LEU A 11 14.93 11.85 0.22
N ARG A 12 14.35 12.64 -0.69
CA ARG A 12 15.10 13.36 -1.73
C ARG A 12 16.02 14.42 -1.14
N ALA A 13 15.58 15.15 -0.11
CA ALA A 13 16.41 16.12 0.60
C ALA A 13 17.63 15.44 1.26
N VAL A 14 17.43 14.28 1.91
CA VAL A 14 18.54 13.49 2.47
C VAL A 14 19.52 13.04 1.38
N ARG A 15 19.02 12.56 0.24
CA ARG A 15 19.87 12.18 -0.90
C ARG A 15 20.72 13.34 -1.39
N ARG A 16 20.12 14.52 -1.61
CA ARG A 16 20.85 15.72 -2.04
C ARG A 16 21.93 16.12 -1.06
N ALA A 17 21.64 16.16 0.24
CA ALA A 17 22.64 16.48 1.26
C ALA A 17 23.80 15.48 1.29
N VAL A 18 23.58 14.21 0.94
CA VAL A 18 24.64 13.21 0.79
C VAL A 18 25.43 13.39 -0.51
N ASP A 19 24.73 13.59 -1.63
CA ASP A 19 25.33 13.78 -2.96
C ASP A 19 26.20 15.06 -3.01
N GLU A 20 25.80 16.11 -2.29
CA GLU A 20 26.54 17.38 -2.15
C GLU A 20 27.64 17.31 -1.07
N GLY A 21 27.75 16.19 -0.34
CA GLY A 21 28.80 15.95 0.64
C GLY A 21 28.60 16.66 2.00
N GLU A 22 27.44 17.28 2.22
CA GLU A 22 27.07 17.94 3.48
C GLU A 22 26.79 16.93 4.60
N LEU A 23 26.29 15.75 4.24
CA LEU A 23 26.08 14.60 5.13
C LEU A 23 26.85 13.38 4.61
N ARG A 24 27.58 12.71 5.50
CA ARG A 24 28.29 11.46 5.18
C ARG A 24 27.61 10.28 5.85
N VAL A 25 26.48 9.85 5.30
CA VAL A 25 25.66 8.75 5.81
C VAL A 25 25.14 7.87 4.68
N ALA A 26 24.84 6.62 4.98
CA ALA A 26 24.03 5.81 4.06
C ALA A 26 22.62 6.40 3.97
N VAL A 27 22.12 6.59 2.75
CA VAL A 27 20.75 7.06 2.53
C VAL A 27 19.78 5.96 2.97
N PRO A 28 18.80 6.26 3.84
CA PRO A 28 17.82 5.28 4.28
C PRO A 28 16.88 4.87 3.13
N GLU A 29 16.37 3.64 3.16
CA GLU A 29 15.43 3.18 2.13
C GLU A 29 14.11 3.95 2.14
N ARG A 30 13.66 4.37 3.33
CA ARG A 30 12.39 5.05 3.55
C ARG A 30 12.50 6.08 4.67
N VAL A 31 11.71 7.14 4.53
CA VAL A 31 11.48 8.14 5.58
C VAL A 31 9.99 8.17 5.88
N LEU A 32 9.65 8.22 7.17
CA LEU A 32 8.27 8.36 7.62
C LEU A 32 8.03 9.78 8.12
N VAL A 33 6.89 10.33 7.72
CA VAL A 33 6.29 11.51 8.35
C VAL A 33 5.04 11.06 9.11
N THR A 34 4.85 11.62 10.29
CA THR A 34 3.71 11.32 11.16
C THR A 34 3.03 12.62 11.58
N VAL A 35 1.85 12.53 12.17
CA VAL A 35 1.26 13.67 12.88
C VAL A 35 2.23 14.08 14.01
N PRO A 36 2.46 15.38 14.25
CA PRO A 36 3.34 15.84 15.31
C PRO A 36 2.90 15.30 16.67
N GLY A 37 3.86 14.85 17.47
CA GLY A 37 3.62 14.42 18.85
C GLY A 37 3.37 15.60 19.80
N PRO A 38 3.12 15.34 21.11
CA PRO A 38 2.95 16.40 22.11
C PRO A 38 4.14 17.38 22.10
N GLY A 39 3.86 18.67 21.91
CA GLY A 39 4.89 19.73 21.79
C GLY A 39 5.46 19.93 20.37
N GLY A 40 5.04 19.13 19.39
CA GLY A 40 5.28 19.38 17.97
C GLY A 40 4.33 20.45 17.39
N CYS A 41 4.65 20.94 16.20
CA CYS A 41 3.85 21.96 15.51
C CYS A 41 3.63 21.58 14.03
N GLY A 42 2.79 22.34 13.33
CA GLY A 42 2.48 22.10 11.91
C GLY A 42 1.57 20.88 11.69
N ASP A 43 1.53 20.41 10.44
CA ASP A 43 0.66 19.32 9.99
C ASP A 43 1.34 17.95 10.13
N TYR A 44 2.66 17.89 9.94
CA TYR A 44 3.45 16.66 9.98
C TYR A 44 4.83 16.87 10.59
N ALA A 45 5.42 15.81 11.13
CA ALA A 45 6.78 15.80 11.66
C ALA A 45 7.55 14.55 11.25
N THR A 46 8.88 14.63 11.27
CA THR A 46 9.77 13.49 11.09
C THR A 46 10.92 13.53 12.08
N ASN A 47 11.36 12.34 12.52
CA ASN A 47 12.52 12.15 13.38
C ASN A 47 13.80 11.81 12.58
N ILE A 48 13.81 12.04 11.27
CA ILE A 48 14.92 11.62 10.40
C ILE A 48 16.28 12.16 10.84
N ALA A 49 16.33 13.41 11.33
CA ALA A 49 17.59 14.01 11.78
C ALA A 49 18.15 13.29 13.02
N LEU A 50 17.29 12.83 13.93
CA LEU A 50 17.69 12.00 15.08
C LEU A 50 18.27 10.65 14.64
N GLN A 51 17.68 10.03 13.61
CA GLN A 51 18.15 8.75 13.08
C GLN A 51 19.51 8.88 12.38
N LEU A 52 19.73 9.99 11.66
CA LEU A 52 20.95 10.23 10.88
C LEU A 52 22.10 10.83 11.70
N ALA A 53 21.82 11.45 12.86
CA ALA A 53 22.81 12.10 13.72
C ALA A 53 24.00 11.20 14.08
N ARG A 54 23.73 10.01 14.64
CA ARG A 54 24.77 9.08 15.08
C ARG A 54 25.61 8.56 13.91
N PRO A 55 25.04 8.07 12.80
CA PRO A 55 25.81 7.71 11.60
C PRO A 55 26.63 8.86 11.02
N ALA A 56 26.12 10.11 11.08
CA ALA A 56 26.80 11.29 10.56
C ALA A 56 27.93 11.80 11.47
N GLY A 57 28.01 11.33 12.73
CA GLY A 57 28.90 11.90 13.74
C GLY A 57 28.54 13.35 14.12
N GLN A 58 27.27 13.72 14.01
CA GLN A 58 26.77 15.09 14.24
C GLN A 58 25.64 15.09 15.27
N THR A 59 25.31 16.26 15.82
CA THR A 59 24.11 16.40 16.66
C THR A 59 22.85 16.35 15.78
N PRO A 60 21.71 15.82 16.28
CA PRO A 60 20.46 15.85 15.52
C PRO A 60 20.04 17.25 15.08
N GLN A 61 20.30 18.26 15.92
CA GLN A 61 20.06 19.66 15.58
C GLN A 61 20.84 20.08 14.34
N ARG A 62 22.13 19.72 14.28
CA ARG A 62 22.97 20.04 13.13
C ARG A 62 22.52 19.33 11.86
N VAL A 63 22.14 18.06 11.96
CA VAL A 63 21.58 17.33 10.82
C VAL A 63 20.27 17.96 10.34
N ALA A 64 19.39 18.36 11.26
CA ALA A 64 18.14 19.03 10.92
C ALA A 64 18.39 20.38 10.21
N GLU A 65 19.38 21.14 10.66
CA GLU A 65 19.80 22.39 10.01
C GLU A 65 20.36 22.18 8.60
N ILE A 66 21.13 21.11 8.38
CA ILE A 66 21.63 20.74 7.04
C ILE A 66 20.48 20.37 6.12
N LEU A 67 19.50 19.60 6.61
CA LEU A 67 18.36 19.18 5.78
C LEU A 67 17.37 20.32 5.52
N ARG A 68 17.28 21.32 6.40
CA ARG A 68 16.26 22.37 6.32
C ARG A 68 16.27 23.15 5.00
N PRO A 69 17.41 23.65 4.47
CA PRO A 69 17.47 24.31 3.16
C PRO A 69 16.96 23.45 2.00
N HIS A 70 17.18 22.13 2.05
CA HIS A 70 16.71 21.19 1.03
C HIS A 70 15.20 20.91 1.10
N LEU A 71 14.57 21.24 2.23
CA LEU A 71 13.15 21.03 2.49
C LEU A 71 12.34 22.31 2.30
N VAL A 72 12.86 23.45 2.73
CA VAL A 72 12.25 24.77 2.58
C VAL A 72 12.14 25.09 1.08
N GLY A 73 10.94 25.51 0.65
CA GLY A 73 10.67 25.82 -0.76
C GLY A 73 10.31 24.62 -1.63
N SER A 74 10.26 23.40 -1.06
CA SER A 74 9.62 22.26 -1.72
C SER A 74 8.15 22.59 -2.01
N ASP A 75 7.68 22.23 -3.21
CA ASP A 75 6.30 22.50 -3.61
C ASP A 75 5.31 21.88 -2.60
N GLY A 76 4.33 22.65 -2.14
CA GLY A 76 3.40 22.25 -1.10
C GLY A 76 3.86 22.38 0.37
N VAL A 77 5.13 22.73 0.65
CA VAL A 77 5.62 23.02 2.01
C VAL A 77 5.57 24.53 2.27
N ALA A 78 4.82 24.95 3.29
CA ALA A 78 4.70 26.34 3.70
C ALA A 78 5.88 26.77 4.59
N ASP A 79 6.16 25.96 5.61
CA ASP A 79 7.21 26.22 6.58
C ASP A 79 7.83 24.93 7.11
N VAL A 80 9.09 25.03 7.55
CA VAL A 80 9.85 23.94 8.17
C VAL A 80 10.50 24.46 9.45
N VAL A 81 10.10 23.87 10.58
CA VAL A 81 10.56 24.24 11.92
C VAL A 81 11.24 23.06 12.60
N VAL A 82 12.45 23.28 13.09
CA VAL A 82 13.15 22.29 13.90
C VAL A 82 12.79 22.51 15.37
N THR A 83 12.25 21.49 16.04
CA THR A 83 11.87 21.58 17.46
C THR A 83 12.58 20.53 18.32
N GLY A 84 12.68 20.84 19.61
CA GLY A 84 13.17 19.94 20.65
C GLY A 84 14.56 19.36 20.31
N PRO A 85 14.75 18.03 20.42
CA PRO A 85 16.04 17.39 20.20
C PRO A 85 16.39 17.19 18.71
N GLY A 86 15.69 17.81 17.76
CA GLY A 86 15.94 17.66 16.31
C GLY A 86 14.78 17.04 15.52
N PHE A 87 13.53 17.23 15.95
CA PHE A 87 12.37 16.91 15.11
C PHE A 87 12.19 17.98 14.04
N ILE A 88 11.97 17.55 12.80
CA ILE A 88 11.64 18.48 11.70
C ILE A 88 10.12 18.46 11.53
N ASN A 89 9.49 19.61 11.76
CA ASN A 89 8.05 19.83 11.67
C ASN A 89 7.73 20.63 10.41
N PHE A 90 6.64 20.28 9.74
CA PHE A 90 6.22 20.83 8.47
C PHE A 90 4.83 21.44 8.60
N SER A 91 4.68 22.67 8.14
CA SER A 91 3.39 23.26 7.81
C SER A 91 3.23 23.21 6.30
N LEU A 92 2.11 22.71 5.80
CA LEU A 92 1.84 22.57 4.36
C LEU A 92 1.11 23.80 3.82
N ARG A 93 1.32 24.14 2.54
CA ARG A 93 0.61 25.25 1.88
C ARG A 93 -0.82 24.84 1.53
N GLY A 94 -1.79 25.55 2.11
CA GLY A 94 -3.21 25.47 1.76
C GLY A 94 -3.86 24.15 2.17
N ALA A 95 -5.19 24.09 2.02
CA ALA A 95 -5.99 22.90 2.25
C ALA A 95 -5.66 21.82 1.20
N ALA A 96 -4.58 21.07 1.44
CA ALA A 96 -4.24 19.86 0.70
C ALA A 96 -5.37 18.81 0.54
N PRO A 97 -6.48 18.80 1.33
CA PRO A 97 -7.58 17.88 1.08
C PRO A 97 -8.34 18.15 -0.23
N THR A 98 -8.63 19.40 -0.61
CA THR A 98 -9.63 19.65 -1.67
C THR A 98 -9.13 19.28 -3.05
N ALA A 99 -7.94 19.74 -3.45
CA ALA A 99 -7.38 19.43 -4.77
C ALA A 99 -7.12 17.91 -4.95
N LEU A 100 -6.76 17.22 -3.87
CA LEU A 100 -6.61 15.76 -3.88
C LEU A 100 -7.97 15.07 -4.04
N VAL A 101 -9.00 15.52 -3.29
CA VAL A 101 -10.36 14.99 -3.42
C VAL A 101 -10.89 15.23 -4.83
N GLU A 102 -10.66 16.41 -5.41
CA GLU A 102 -11.00 16.72 -6.81
C GLU A 102 -10.28 15.80 -7.80
N ASP A 103 -8.98 15.52 -7.61
CA ASP A 103 -8.24 14.56 -8.44
C ASP A 103 -8.77 13.13 -8.29
N ILE A 104 -9.08 12.70 -7.07
CA ILE A 104 -9.70 11.38 -6.80
C ILE A 104 -11.06 11.28 -7.51
N LEU A 105 -11.91 12.29 -7.40
CA LEU A 105 -13.22 12.33 -8.05
C LEU A 105 -13.09 12.37 -9.57
N ARG A 106 -12.16 13.17 -10.11
CA ARG A 106 -11.89 13.27 -11.56
C ARG A 106 -11.38 11.94 -12.14
N ARG A 107 -10.47 11.26 -11.45
CA ARG A 107 -9.94 9.95 -11.88
C ARG A 107 -10.90 8.79 -11.59
N GLY A 108 -11.80 8.93 -10.63
CA GLY A 108 -12.80 7.93 -10.27
C GLY A 108 -12.17 6.56 -9.94
N SER A 109 -12.65 5.50 -10.59
CA SER A 109 -12.14 4.14 -10.40
C SER A 109 -10.71 3.93 -10.89
N ARG A 110 -10.14 4.89 -11.64
CA ARG A 110 -8.74 4.87 -12.10
C ARG A 110 -7.78 5.58 -11.13
N TYR A 111 -8.27 6.19 -10.05
CA TYR A 111 -7.38 6.75 -9.05
C TYR A 111 -6.48 5.65 -8.45
N GLY A 112 -5.17 5.92 -8.34
CA GLY A 112 -4.17 4.95 -7.88
C GLY A 112 -3.72 3.93 -8.94
N PHE A 113 -4.29 3.96 -10.16
CA PHE A 113 -3.73 3.21 -11.28
C PHE A 113 -2.50 3.95 -11.83
N ALA A 114 -1.47 3.19 -12.19
CA ALA A 114 -0.34 3.72 -12.93
C ALA A 114 -0.53 3.43 -14.43
N ASP A 115 -0.14 4.39 -15.26
CA ASP A 115 0.02 4.18 -16.69
C ASP A 115 1.39 3.51 -16.86
N GLY A 116 1.38 2.19 -17.10
CA GLY A 116 2.55 1.31 -16.97
C GLY A 116 3.76 1.75 -17.80
N SER A 117 4.96 1.31 -17.39
CA SER A 117 6.24 1.74 -17.97
C SER A 117 6.74 0.88 -19.15
N GLY A 118 6.04 -0.17 -19.58
CA GLY A 118 6.58 -1.07 -20.60
C GLY A 118 5.60 -2.12 -21.13
N ARG A 119 5.92 -2.64 -22.34
CA ARG A 119 5.14 -3.63 -23.11
C ARG A 119 5.30 -5.08 -22.62
N ASP A 120 6.08 -5.30 -21.56
CA ASP A 120 6.41 -6.64 -21.10
C ASP A 120 5.22 -7.31 -20.41
N VAL A 121 4.88 -8.49 -20.89
CA VAL A 121 3.77 -9.28 -20.36
C VAL A 121 4.29 -10.15 -19.22
N VAL A 122 3.77 -9.93 -18.01
CA VAL A 122 4.05 -10.81 -16.87
C VAL A 122 3.18 -12.06 -16.98
N GLN A 123 3.82 -13.22 -17.04
CA GLN A 123 3.13 -14.51 -17.08
C GLN A 123 3.10 -15.13 -15.68
N LEU A 124 1.91 -15.16 -15.08
CA LEU A 124 1.67 -15.83 -13.81
C LEU A 124 1.19 -17.26 -14.05
N HIS A 125 1.67 -18.19 -13.24
CA HIS A 125 1.26 -19.59 -13.27
C HIS A 125 0.96 -20.10 -11.86
N CYS A 126 -0.09 -20.90 -11.71
CA CYS A 126 -0.45 -21.55 -10.45
C CYS A 126 -0.79 -23.04 -10.63
N PRO A 127 -0.65 -23.86 -9.57
CA PRO A 127 -1.23 -25.19 -9.56
C PRO A 127 -2.75 -25.14 -9.61
N HIS A 128 -3.36 -26.28 -9.96
CA HIS A 128 -4.81 -26.48 -9.90
C HIS A 128 -5.25 -26.64 -8.43
N GLU A 129 -5.37 -25.50 -7.75
CA GLU A 129 -5.74 -25.40 -6.35
C GLU A 129 -6.44 -24.06 -6.08
N VAL A 130 -7.54 -24.08 -5.34
CA VAL A 130 -8.45 -22.93 -5.18
C VAL A 130 -7.77 -21.69 -4.60
N ARG A 131 -6.93 -21.85 -3.56
CA ARG A 131 -6.21 -20.72 -2.98
C ARG A 131 -5.21 -20.14 -3.97
N ALA A 132 -4.49 -20.99 -4.70
CA ALA A 132 -3.52 -20.57 -5.70
C ALA A 132 -4.16 -19.74 -6.82
N VAL A 133 -5.32 -20.16 -7.31
CA VAL A 133 -6.09 -19.39 -8.32
C VAL A 133 -6.57 -18.05 -7.74
N VAL A 134 -7.07 -18.02 -6.51
CA VAL A 134 -7.52 -16.77 -5.86
C VAL A 134 -6.37 -15.80 -5.59
N VAL A 135 -5.22 -16.30 -5.12
CA VAL A 135 -4.00 -15.49 -4.92
C VAL A 135 -3.50 -14.95 -6.26
N MET A 136 -3.44 -15.78 -7.30
CA MET A 136 -3.01 -15.36 -8.63
C MET A 136 -3.95 -14.29 -9.21
N ASP A 137 -5.27 -14.43 -9.07
CA ASP A 137 -6.25 -13.40 -9.48
C ASP A 137 -6.02 -12.08 -8.73
N ALA A 138 -5.79 -12.13 -7.41
CA ALA A 138 -5.51 -10.93 -6.62
C ALA A 138 -4.21 -10.22 -7.06
N VAL A 139 -3.13 -10.98 -7.25
CA VAL A 139 -1.84 -10.45 -7.74
C VAL A 139 -1.97 -9.89 -9.16
N SER A 140 -2.69 -10.58 -10.03
CA SER A 140 -2.97 -10.13 -11.40
C SER A 140 -3.70 -8.78 -11.40
N ARG A 141 -4.71 -8.60 -10.56
CA ARG A 141 -5.43 -7.31 -10.42
C ARG A 141 -4.53 -6.19 -9.89
N LEU A 142 -3.64 -6.48 -8.95
CA LEU A 142 -2.68 -5.50 -8.44
C LEU A 142 -1.69 -5.09 -9.54
N LEU A 143 -1.11 -6.04 -10.27
CA LEU A 143 -0.19 -5.74 -11.37
C LEU A 143 -0.89 -4.96 -12.50
N ARG A 144 -2.11 -5.37 -12.88
CA ARG A 144 -2.92 -4.65 -13.87
C ARG A 144 -3.26 -3.23 -13.44
N SER A 145 -3.47 -3.00 -12.13
CA SER A 145 -3.69 -1.64 -11.65
C SER A 145 -2.43 -0.77 -11.75
N GLN A 146 -1.24 -1.39 -11.74
CA GLN A 146 0.03 -0.69 -11.99
C GLN A 146 0.39 -0.58 -13.48
N GLY A 147 -0.57 -0.86 -14.37
CA GLY A 147 -0.40 -0.74 -15.82
C GLY A 147 0.35 -1.89 -16.47
N THR A 148 0.59 -2.99 -15.74
CA THR A 148 1.27 -4.19 -16.27
C THR A 148 0.30 -5.07 -17.05
N LEU A 149 0.72 -5.56 -18.22
CA LEU A 149 0.00 -6.60 -18.94
C LEU A 149 0.26 -7.95 -18.25
N VAL A 150 -0.80 -8.65 -17.86
CA VAL A 150 -0.70 -9.93 -17.13
C VAL A 150 -1.46 -11.01 -17.88
N ARG A 151 -0.79 -12.13 -18.13
CA ARG A 151 -1.38 -13.40 -18.56
C ARG A 151 -1.35 -14.40 -17.42
N THR A 152 -2.46 -15.08 -17.15
CA THR A 152 -2.56 -16.08 -16.09
C THR A 152 -2.71 -17.50 -16.66
N SER A 153 -2.13 -18.48 -15.98
CA SER A 153 -2.22 -19.88 -16.35
C SER A 153 -2.35 -20.79 -15.14
N CYS A 154 -3.00 -21.94 -15.33
CA CYS A 154 -3.20 -22.94 -14.29
C CYS A 154 -2.86 -24.33 -14.83
N ASP A 155 -2.30 -25.22 -14.01
CA ASP A 155 -1.95 -26.60 -14.40
C ASP A 155 -3.12 -27.33 -15.12
N ALA A 156 -4.35 -27.10 -14.68
CA ALA A 156 -5.58 -27.62 -15.30
C ALA A 156 -6.70 -26.58 -15.31
N ARG A 157 -7.76 -26.85 -16.08
CA ARG A 157 -8.94 -25.98 -16.15
C ARG A 157 -9.59 -25.84 -14.77
N PRO A 158 -9.70 -24.63 -14.19
CA PRO A 158 -10.42 -24.40 -12.96
C PRO A 158 -11.89 -24.81 -13.07
N GLU A 159 -12.42 -25.22 -11.93
CA GLU A 159 -13.81 -25.61 -11.73
C GLU A 159 -14.71 -24.40 -12.02
N PRO A 160 -15.83 -24.57 -12.75
CA PRO A 160 -16.76 -23.48 -13.02
C PRO A 160 -17.23 -22.75 -11.77
N GLU A 161 -17.43 -23.50 -10.68
CA GLU A 161 -17.86 -22.99 -9.38
C GLU A 161 -16.86 -21.99 -8.77
N TRP A 162 -15.55 -22.15 -9.03
CA TRP A 162 -14.55 -21.19 -8.57
C TRP A 162 -14.76 -19.84 -9.27
N GLN A 163 -15.06 -19.86 -10.57
CA GLN A 163 -15.38 -18.64 -11.30
C GLN A 163 -16.71 -18.04 -10.84
N ASP A 164 -17.76 -18.86 -10.73
CA ASP A 164 -19.12 -18.41 -10.44
C ASP A 164 -19.24 -17.84 -9.00
N VAL A 165 -18.62 -18.51 -8.03
CA VAL A 165 -18.71 -18.11 -6.61
C VAL A 165 -17.59 -17.13 -6.23
N LEU A 166 -16.33 -17.40 -6.62
CA LEU A 166 -15.18 -16.59 -6.17
C LEU A 166 -14.85 -15.44 -7.14
N GLY A 167 -15.40 -15.45 -8.36
CA GLY A 167 -15.14 -14.45 -9.38
C GLY A 167 -13.69 -14.42 -9.83
N VAL A 168 -13.04 -15.58 -9.88
CA VAL A 168 -11.68 -15.77 -10.40
C VAL A 168 -11.70 -16.24 -11.85
N GLY A 169 -10.65 -15.92 -12.60
CA GLY A 169 -10.50 -16.35 -14.00
C GLY A 169 -9.04 -16.63 -14.33
N VAL A 170 -8.83 -17.56 -15.26
CA VAL A 170 -7.51 -17.94 -15.76
C VAL A 170 -7.52 -17.89 -17.28
N ASP A 171 -6.52 -17.25 -17.89
CA ASP A 171 -6.50 -17.02 -19.34
C ASP A 171 -6.17 -18.30 -20.13
N ALA A 172 -5.34 -19.19 -19.58
CA ALA A 172 -4.90 -20.43 -20.22
C ALA A 172 -4.71 -21.61 -19.23
N HIS A 173 -4.63 -22.83 -19.76
CA HIS A 173 -4.33 -24.03 -18.97
C HIS A 173 -3.05 -24.72 -19.50
N GLY A 174 -2.32 -25.39 -18.61
CA GLY A 174 -0.98 -25.92 -18.86
C GLY A 174 0.12 -25.05 -18.22
N ARG A 175 1.39 -25.33 -18.54
CA ARG A 175 2.56 -24.61 -18.00
C ARG A 175 3.21 -23.63 -18.98
N PRO A 176 2.73 -22.38 -19.06
CA PRO A 176 3.37 -21.33 -19.84
C PRO A 176 4.04 -20.21 -18.99
N GLY A 177 3.83 -20.14 -17.67
CA GLY A 177 4.21 -18.93 -16.91
C GLY A 177 5.59 -18.93 -16.25
N ASP A 178 6.19 -17.74 -16.22
CA ASP A 178 7.53 -17.49 -15.67
C ASP A 178 7.49 -17.35 -14.13
N VAL A 179 6.42 -16.76 -13.58
CA VAL A 179 6.27 -16.50 -12.15
C VAL A 179 5.27 -17.47 -11.53
N ASN A 180 5.75 -18.30 -10.61
CA ASN A 180 4.96 -19.34 -9.95
C ASN A 180 4.28 -18.82 -8.68
N VAL A 181 2.95 -18.83 -8.66
CA VAL A 181 2.11 -18.54 -7.48
C VAL A 181 1.75 -19.86 -6.79
N ARG A 182 2.42 -20.15 -5.67
CA ARG A 182 2.27 -21.43 -4.94
C ARG A 182 2.07 -21.20 -3.44
N PRO A 183 0.89 -20.71 -3.01
CA PRO A 183 0.56 -20.67 -1.59
C PRO A 183 0.43 -22.08 -1.01
N VAL A 184 0.43 -22.19 0.32
CA VAL A 184 0.00 -23.42 0.99
C VAL A 184 -1.47 -23.69 0.64
N PRO A 185 -1.83 -24.89 0.17
CA PRO A 185 -3.20 -25.22 -0.25
C PRO A 185 -4.26 -24.97 0.82
N ALA A 186 -5.48 -24.69 0.36
CA ALA A 186 -6.66 -24.66 1.22
C ALA A 186 -6.90 -26.05 1.84
N PRO A 187 -7.13 -26.15 3.17
CA PRO A 187 -7.37 -27.43 3.83
C PRO A 187 -8.81 -27.93 3.68
N ALA A 188 -9.72 -27.11 3.15
CA ALA A 188 -11.14 -27.42 3.01
C ALA A 188 -11.75 -26.58 1.86
N ASP A 189 -12.96 -26.95 1.44
CA ASP A 189 -13.71 -26.21 0.42
C ASP A 189 -14.19 -24.84 0.96
N PRO A 190 -13.77 -23.72 0.34
CA PRO A 190 -14.20 -22.39 0.75
C PRO A 190 -15.54 -21.95 0.14
N LEU A 191 -16.08 -22.65 -0.85
CA LEU A 191 -17.26 -22.21 -1.62
C LEU A 191 -18.51 -21.95 -0.76
N PRO A 192 -18.83 -22.73 0.29
CA PRO A 192 -20.00 -22.47 1.14
C PRO A 192 -19.98 -21.11 1.85
N LEU A 193 -18.81 -20.48 2.02
CA LEU A 193 -18.69 -19.16 2.63
C LEU A 193 -19.19 -18.03 1.71
N GLY A 194 -19.38 -18.32 0.41
CA GLY A 194 -19.65 -17.31 -0.61
C GLY A 194 -18.44 -16.41 -0.89
N ARG A 195 -18.58 -15.53 -1.89
CA ARG A 195 -17.46 -14.80 -2.50
C ARG A 195 -16.54 -14.07 -1.52
N ASP A 196 -17.08 -13.18 -0.70
CA ASP A 196 -16.27 -12.26 0.11
C ASP A 196 -15.58 -12.99 1.26
N ALA A 197 -16.31 -13.86 1.97
CA ALA A 197 -15.76 -14.60 3.10
C ALA A 197 -14.78 -15.68 2.67
N ALA A 198 -15.05 -16.38 1.55
CA ALA A 198 -14.11 -17.31 0.95
C ALA A 198 -12.80 -16.61 0.56
N ARG A 199 -12.88 -15.51 -0.21
CA ARG A 199 -11.69 -14.76 -0.63
C ARG A 199 -10.91 -14.20 0.56
N TRP A 200 -11.60 -13.70 1.59
CA TRP A 200 -10.96 -13.27 2.83
C TRP A 200 -10.22 -14.43 3.50
N ALA A 201 -10.88 -15.57 3.71
CA ALA A 201 -10.29 -16.73 4.37
C ALA A 201 -9.03 -17.23 3.65
N LEU A 202 -9.02 -17.17 2.31
CA LEU A 202 -7.91 -17.62 1.46
C LEU A 202 -6.74 -16.60 1.39
N LEU A 203 -7.03 -15.30 1.40
CA LEU A 203 -6.04 -14.22 1.18
C LEU A 203 -5.50 -13.58 2.46
N HIS A 204 -6.25 -13.63 3.56
CA HIS A 204 -5.87 -12.97 4.82
C HIS A 204 -4.61 -13.57 5.48
N PRO A 205 -4.44 -14.91 5.55
CA PRO A 205 -3.22 -15.51 6.09
C PRO A 205 -2.03 -15.34 5.15
N ALA A 206 -0.80 -15.39 5.70
CA ALA A 206 0.40 -15.33 4.87
C ALA A 206 0.46 -16.51 3.89
N ILE A 207 1.20 -16.33 2.80
CA ILE A 207 1.30 -17.31 1.70
C ILE A 207 1.75 -18.71 2.18
N HIS A 208 2.55 -18.77 3.24
CA HIS A 208 3.09 -20.00 3.83
C HIS A 208 2.25 -20.56 5.00
N ASP A 209 1.19 -19.87 5.40
CA ASP A 209 0.29 -20.33 6.47
C ASP A 209 -0.90 -21.07 5.91
N ARG A 210 -1.43 -22.06 6.63
CA ARG A 210 -2.68 -22.74 6.25
C ARG A 210 -3.88 -21.82 6.52
N PRO A 211 -4.77 -21.58 5.56
CA PRO A 211 -5.94 -20.76 5.81
C PRO A 211 -6.97 -21.49 6.66
N ARG A 212 -7.57 -20.76 7.61
CA ARG A 212 -8.68 -21.26 8.40
C ARG A 212 -9.98 -20.99 7.64
N ILE A 213 -10.63 -22.06 7.18
CA ILE A 213 -11.90 -21.99 6.45
C ILE A 213 -12.98 -22.51 7.39
N SER A 214 -13.81 -21.61 7.91
CA SER A 214 -14.93 -21.94 8.81
C SER A 214 -16.01 -20.88 8.79
N ASP A 215 -17.20 -21.25 9.27
CA ASP A 215 -18.37 -20.37 9.35
C ASP A 215 -18.19 -19.19 10.31
N GLU A 216 -17.13 -19.18 11.12
CA GLU A 216 -16.78 -18.03 11.97
C GLU A 216 -16.60 -16.74 11.14
N HIS A 217 -16.17 -16.85 9.88
CA HIS A 217 -16.05 -15.70 8.97
C HIS A 217 -17.39 -15.03 8.68
N LEU A 218 -18.50 -15.76 8.80
CA LEU A 218 -19.86 -15.26 8.55
C LEU A 218 -20.48 -14.58 9.78
N VAL A 219 -19.91 -14.79 10.97
CA VAL A 219 -20.45 -14.26 12.24
C VAL A 219 -20.24 -12.75 12.33
N GLN A 220 -21.31 -12.00 12.54
CA GLN A 220 -21.30 -10.54 12.66
C GLN A 220 -20.97 -10.10 14.09
N ARG A 221 -19.68 -10.10 14.44
CA ARG A 221 -19.19 -9.64 15.74
C ARG A 221 -17.92 -8.84 15.59
N GLU A 222 -17.70 -7.91 16.51
CA GLU A 222 -16.55 -7.00 16.43
C GLU A 222 -15.20 -7.75 16.42
N SER A 223 -15.08 -8.87 17.12
CA SER A 223 -13.85 -9.68 17.11
C SER A 223 -13.55 -10.36 15.77
N ASN A 224 -14.49 -10.39 14.82
CA ASN A 224 -14.27 -10.90 13.47
C ASN A 224 -13.68 -9.79 12.59
N PRO A 225 -12.42 -9.91 12.11
CA PRO A 225 -11.80 -8.89 11.26
C PRO A 225 -12.53 -8.67 9.94
N LEU A 226 -13.11 -9.71 9.32
CA LEU A 226 -13.89 -9.57 8.11
C LEU A 226 -15.15 -8.74 8.35
N PHE A 227 -15.83 -8.96 9.47
CA PHE A 227 -16.98 -8.13 9.85
C PHE A 227 -16.58 -6.66 10.00
N ARG A 228 -15.45 -6.35 10.64
CA ARG A 228 -14.97 -4.96 10.76
C ARG A 228 -14.76 -4.29 9.39
N VAL A 229 -14.16 -5.00 8.44
CA VAL A 229 -13.95 -4.50 7.07
C VAL A 229 -15.29 -4.26 6.35
N ARG A 230 -16.20 -5.23 6.41
CA ARG A 230 -17.55 -5.12 5.80
C ARG A 230 -18.37 -3.99 6.43
N TYR A 231 -18.30 -3.85 7.74
CA TYR A 231 -18.96 -2.78 8.49
C TYR A 231 -18.41 -1.41 8.08
N ALA A 232 -17.08 -1.25 8.04
CA ALA A 232 -16.46 -0.01 7.57
C ALA A 232 -16.91 0.34 6.14
N HIS A 233 -16.86 -0.61 5.21
CA HIS A 233 -17.35 -0.40 3.84
C HIS A 233 -18.84 0.02 3.81
N ALA A 234 -19.70 -0.66 4.56
CA ALA A 234 -21.12 -0.34 4.62
C ALA A 234 -21.38 1.07 5.19
N ARG A 235 -20.63 1.47 6.22
CA ARG A 235 -20.69 2.82 6.80
C ARG A 235 -20.22 3.88 5.79
N THR A 236 -19.12 3.64 5.08
CA THR A 236 -18.64 4.54 4.02
C THR A 236 -19.67 4.67 2.89
N ARG A 237 -20.29 3.58 2.45
CA ARG A 237 -21.36 3.60 1.44
C ARG A 237 -22.65 4.26 1.93
N ALA A 238 -22.96 4.18 3.23
CA ALA A 238 -24.09 4.90 3.81
C ALA A 238 -23.85 6.41 3.81
N LEU A 239 -22.61 6.85 4.09
CA LEU A 239 -22.24 8.26 3.98
C LEU A 239 -22.47 8.79 2.57
N THR A 240 -22.06 8.05 1.53
CA THR A 240 -22.28 8.52 0.14
C THR A 240 -23.74 8.54 -0.28
N ARG A 241 -24.60 7.68 0.28
CA ARG A 241 -26.05 7.70 0.01
C ARG A 241 -26.79 8.83 0.71
N ASN A 242 -26.39 9.17 1.93
CA ASN A 242 -27.03 10.22 2.73
C ASN A 242 -26.44 11.62 2.50
N ALA A 243 -25.36 11.73 1.73
CA ALA A 243 -24.74 12.99 1.34
C ALA A 243 -25.27 13.55 -0.01
N ALA A 244 -26.19 12.83 -0.67
CA ALA A 244 -26.84 13.22 -1.92
C ALA A 244 -28.22 13.84 -1.67
#